data_AF-Q16YY6-F1
#
_entry.id   AF-Q16YY6-F1
#
_cell.length_a   1.000
_cell.length_b   1.000
_cell.length_c   1.000
_cell.angle_alpha   90.00
_cell.angle_beta   90.00
_cell.angle_gamma   90.00
#
_symmetry.space_group_name_H-M   'P 1'
#
loop_
_entity.id
_entity.type
_entity.pdbx_description
1 polymer ?
#
loop_
_entity_poly.entity_id
_entity_poly.type
_entity_poly.pdbx_seq_one_letter_code
_entity_poly.pdbx_strand_id
1 'polypeptide(L)'
;PIRYPKSIFFIISNEFSERFNYYGMRTVLALYLTQKLNYDDDSATVIYHVFTSLAYFFPLMGAILADSFLGKFKTILYLSIVYCIGSTLIAMGAIPPLNLPAT
;
A
#
# COMPACT_ATOMS: atom_id res chain seq x y z
N PRO A 1 -5.48 -11.11 35.62
CA PRO A 1 -5.43 -10.87 34.16
C PRO A 1 -5.70 -9.40 33.81
N ILE A 2 -4.67 -8.71 33.31
CA ILE A 2 -4.75 -7.28 32.96
C ILE A 2 -5.65 -7.15 31.72
N ARG A 3 -6.80 -6.48 31.84
CA ARG A 3 -7.75 -6.33 30.75
C ARG A 3 -7.27 -5.22 29.82
N TYR A 4 -6.79 -5.59 28.64
CA TYR A 4 -6.34 -4.62 27.64
C TYR A 4 -7.50 -3.72 27.18
N PRO A 5 -7.27 -2.41 27.04
CA PRO A 5 -8.28 -1.50 26.48
C PRO A 5 -8.63 -1.88 25.03
N LYS A 6 -9.91 -1.72 24.66
CA LYS A 6 -10.43 -2.08 23.32
C LYS A 6 -9.68 -1.41 22.18
N SER A 7 -9.12 -0.22 22.40
CA SER A 7 -8.34 0.54 21.41
C SER A 7 -7.11 -0.20 20.90
N ILE A 8 -6.48 -1.05 21.74
CA ILE A 8 -5.30 -1.83 21.34
C ILE A 8 -5.64 -2.81 20.23
N PHE A 9 -6.82 -3.44 20.29
CA PHE A 9 -7.26 -4.37 19.26
C PHE A 9 -7.38 -3.68 17.89
N PHE A 10 -7.97 -2.48 17.85
CA PHE A 10 -8.07 -1.69 16.62
C PHE A 10 -6.71 -1.29 16.05
N ILE A 11 -5.77 -0.89 16.92
CA ILE A 11 -4.41 -0.51 16.50
C ILE A 11 -3.68 -1.72 15.91
N ILE A 12 -3.75 -2.88 16.56
CA ILE A 12 -3.11 -4.11 16.07
C ILE A 12 -3.70 -4.54 14.73
N SER A 13 -5.03 -4.53 14.57
CA SER A 13 -5.66 -4.88 13.30
C SER A 13 -5.26 -3.93 12.17
N ASN A 14 -5.14 -2.63 12.46
CA ASN A 14 -4.66 -1.64 11.48
C ASN A 14 -3.21 -1.90 11.08
N GLU A 15 -2.30 -2.05 12.06
CA GLU A 15 -0.88 -2.32 11.79
C GLU A 15 -0.71 -3.63 11.00
N PHE A 16 -1.46 -4.68 11.37
CA PHE A 16 -1.44 -5.96 10.65
C PHE A 16 -1.86 -5.78 9.18
N SER A 17 -2.96 -5.06 8.94
CA SER A 17 -3.47 -4.82 7.59
C SER A 17 -2.49 -4.01 6.75
N GLU A 18 -1.84 -3.00 7.34
CA GLU A 18 -0.83 -2.19 6.66
C GLU A 18 0.37 -3.06 6.26
N ARG A 19 0.93 -3.83 7.20
CA ARG A 19 2.09 -4.71 6.95
C ARG A 19 1.78 -5.76 5.90
N PHE A 20 0.60 -6.38 5.98
CA PHE A 20 0.15 -7.37 5.00
C PHE A 20 0.14 -6.79 3.59
N ASN A 21 -0.48 -5.62 3.40
CA ASN A 21 -0.54 -4.99 2.08
C ASN A 21 0.85 -4.53 1.61
N TYR A 22 1.70 -3.99 2.49
CA TYR A 22 3.04 -3.55 2.12
C TYR A 22 3.93 -4.70 1.63
N TYR A 23 4.01 -5.80 2.38
CA TYR A 23 4.81 -6.95 1.97
C TYR A 23 4.21 -7.67 0.75
N GLY A 24 2.88 -7.75 0.66
CA GLY A 24 2.18 -8.28 -0.51
C GLY A 24 2.49 -7.47 -1.77
N MET A 25 2.34 -6.14 -1.71
CA MET A 25 2.62 -5.25 -2.84
C MET A 25 4.09 -5.33 -3.26
N ARG A 26 5.02 -5.34 -2.30
CA ARG A 26 6.46 -5.47 -2.58
C ARG A 26 6.78 -6.76 -3.34
N THR A 27 6.12 -7.86 -3.02
CA THR A 27 6.35 -9.15 -3.70
C THR A 27 5.73 -9.18 -5.10
N VAL A 28 4.50 -8.70 -5.22
CA VAL A 28 3.74 -8.75 -6.48
C VAL A 28 4.25 -7.71 -7.49
N LEU A 29 4.71 -6.55 -7.05
CA LEU A 29 5.14 -5.46 -7.94
C LEU A 29 6.30 -5.88 -8.84
N ALA A 30 7.36 -6.49 -8.29
CA ALA A 30 8.51 -6.93 -9.07
C ALA A 30 8.11 -8.00 -10.10
N LEU A 31 7.25 -8.94 -9.70
CA LEU A 31 6.73 -9.98 -10.59
C LEU A 31 5.83 -9.39 -11.69
N TYR A 32 5.01 -8.40 -11.36
CA TYR A 32 4.10 -7.76 -12.31
C TYR A 32 4.83 -6.95 -13.38
N LEU A 33 5.86 -6.19 -12.97
CA LEU A 33 6.68 -5.39 -13.90
C LEU A 33 7.39 -6.27 -14.93
N THR A 34 7.97 -7.40 -14.49
CA THR A 34 8.71 -8.32 -15.37
C THR A 34 7.78 -9.21 -16.18
N GLN A 35 6.79 -9.87 -15.56
CA GLN A 35 5.98 -10.89 -16.23
C GLN A 35 4.76 -10.35 -17.00
N LYS A 36 4.18 -9.22 -16.58
CA LYS A 36 2.98 -8.67 -17.23
C LYS A 36 3.29 -7.46 -18.09
N LEU A 37 4.17 -6.58 -17.64
CA LEU A 37 4.53 -5.38 -18.40
C LEU A 37 5.78 -5.56 -19.29
N ASN A 38 6.47 -6.70 -19.19
CA ASN A 38 7.69 -7.02 -19.96
C ASN A 38 8.75 -5.90 -19.86
N TYR A 39 8.89 -5.30 -18.67
CA TYR A 39 10.02 -4.41 -18.40
C TYR A 39 11.31 -5.22 -18.27
N ASP A 40 12.41 -4.61 -18.71
CA ASP A 40 13.76 -5.11 -18.45
C ASP A 40 14.06 -5.16 -16.93
N ASP A 41 14.88 -6.12 -16.50
CA ASP A 41 15.17 -6.37 -15.09
C ASP A 41 15.78 -5.14 -14.40
N ASP A 42 16.63 -4.39 -15.10
CA ASP A 42 17.22 -3.16 -14.56
C ASP A 42 16.15 -2.09 -14.34
N SER A 43 15.25 -1.92 -15.30
CA SER A 43 14.15 -0.94 -15.22
C SER A 43 13.15 -1.31 -14.12
N ALA A 44 12.79 -2.58 -14.01
CA ALA A 44 11.89 -3.07 -12.96
C ALA A 44 12.48 -2.86 -11.56
N THR A 45 13.79 -3.08 -11.41
CA THR A 45 14.53 -2.86 -10.15
C THR A 45 14.55 -1.38 -9.76
N VAL A 46 14.78 -0.48 -10.72
CA VAL A 46 14.73 0.97 -10.47
C VAL A 46 13.33 1.39 -9.97
N ILE A 47 12.26 0.98 -10.66
CA ILE A 47 10.88 1.31 -10.27
C ILE A 47 10.57 0.77 -8.87
N TYR A 48 11.00 -0.46 -8.58
CA TYR A 48 10.82 -1.07 -7.27
C TYR A 48 11.52 -0.29 -6.14
N HIS A 49 12.76 0.16 -6.36
CA HIS A 49 13.49 0.95 -5.38
C HIS A 49 12.89 2.35 -5.20
N VAL A 50 12.43 2.99 -6.27
CA VAL A 50 11.72 4.27 -6.20
C VAL A 50 10.43 4.12 -5.41
N PHE A 51 9.63 3.09 -5.68
CA PHE A 51 8.42 2.79 -4.91
C PHE A 51 8.72 2.59 -3.43
N THR A 52 9.75 1.79 -3.12
CA THR A 52 10.16 1.51 -1.73
C THR A 52 10.65 2.79 -1.03
N SER A 53 11.44 3.62 -1.71
CA SER A 53 11.92 4.90 -1.19
C SER A 53 10.75 5.84 -0.85
N LEU A 54 9.79 5.98 -1.76
CA LEU A 54 8.60 6.77 -1.54
C LEU A 54 7.76 6.23 -0.36
N ALA A 55 7.61 4.92 -0.25
CA ALA A 55 6.89 4.29 0.85
C ALA A 55 7.50 4.59 2.22
N TYR A 56 8.82 4.82 2.31
CA TYR A 56 9.48 5.28 3.54
C TYR A 56 9.47 6.80 3.71
N PHE A 57 9.39 7.55 2.61
CA PHE A 57 9.37 9.02 2.63
C PHE A 57 8.00 9.60 3.02
N PHE A 58 6.91 9.09 2.44
CA PHE A 58 5.56 9.60 2.70
C PHE A 58 5.12 9.54 4.18
N PRO A 59 5.48 8.53 4.98
CA PRO A 59 5.21 8.51 6.42
C PRO A 59 5.83 9.68 7.18
N LEU A 60 7.03 10.14 6.80
CA LEU A 60 7.64 11.34 7.41
C LEU A 60 6.79 12.58 7.15
N MET A 61 6.35 12.76 5.90
CA MET A 61 5.47 13.86 5.53
C MET A 61 4.11 13.77 6.25
N GLY A 62 3.56 12.56 6.37
CA GLY A 62 2.33 12.28 7.10
C GLY A 62 2.44 12.57 8.60
N ALA A 63 3.59 12.29 9.22
CA ALA A 63 3.85 12.58 10.63
C ALA A 63 3.86 14.09 10.90
N ILE A 64 4.55 14.89 10.06
CA ILE A 64 4.56 16.35 10.17
C ILE A 64 3.13 16.91 10.08
N LEU A 65 2.31 16.38 9.16
CA LEU A 65 0.91 16.78 9.00
C LEU A 65 0.05 16.39 10.21
N ALA A 66 0.28 15.21 10.79
CA ALA A 66 -0.40 14.74 12.00
C ALA A 66 -0.09 15.60 13.23
N ASP A 67 1.17 16.03 13.38
CA ASP A 67 1.63 16.79 14.53
C ASP A 67 1.27 18.29 14.43
N SER A 68 1.22 18.86 13.23
CA SER A 68 0.96 20.31 13.06
C SER A 68 -0.52 20.69 12.90
N PHE A 69 -1.35 19.88 12.22
CA PHE A 69 -2.66 20.36 11.74
C PHE A 69 -3.87 19.50 12.15
N LEU A 70 -3.81 18.19 11.90
CA LEU A 70 -5.02 17.35 11.88
C LEU A 70 -5.20 16.48 13.13
N GLY A 71 -4.13 16.27 13.89
CA GLY A 71 -4.09 15.31 14.99
C GLY A 71 -3.99 13.87 14.50
N LYS A 72 -3.42 13.01 15.35
CA LYS A 72 -2.99 11.64 15.00
C LYS A 72 -4.12 10.78 14.42
N PHE A 73 -5.29 10.77 15.04
CA PHE A 73 -6.40 9.90 14.63
C PHE A 73 -6.96 10.26 13.24
N LYS A 74 -7.18 11.55 12.97
CA LYS A 74 -7.74 11.99 11.68
C LYS A 74 -6.75 11.77 10.55
N THR A 75 -5.47 12.05 10.78
CA THR A 75 -4.44 11.81 9.77
C THR A 75 -4.34 10.33 9.41
N ILE A 76 -4.32 9.43 10.40
CA ILE A 76 -4.31 7.98 10.14
C ILE A 76 -5.55 7.58 9.34
N LEU A 77 -6.75 8.03 9.75
CA LEU A 77 -7.99 7.68 9.04
C LEU A 77 -7.99 8.12 7.57
N TYR A 78 -7.62 9.38 7.28
CA TYR A 78 -7.59 9.88 5.91
C TYR A 78 -6.55 9.16 5.05
N LEU A 79 -5.35 8.91 5.59
CA LEU A 79 -4.30 8.18 4.88
C LEU A 79 -4.71 6.72 4.62
N SER A 80 -5.36 6.05 5.57
CA SER A 80 -5.89 4.69 5.39
C SER A 80 -6.94 4.61 4.28
N ILE A 81 -7.80 5.64 4.13
CA ILE A 81 -8.77 5.70 3.03
C ILE A 81 -8.06 5.82 1.68
N VAL A 82 -7.11 6.75 1.56
CA VAL A 82 -6.31 6.93 0.33
C VAL A 82 -5.57 5.64 -0.03
N TYR A 83 -5.01 4.96 0.96
CA TYR A 83 -4.33 3.68 0.80
C TYR A 83 -5.27 2.59 0.26
N CYS A 84 -6.46 2.46 0.84
CA CYS A 84 -7.47 1.49 0.41
C CYS A 84 -7.91 1.73 -1.04
N ILE A 85 -8.11 3.00 -1.42
CA ILE A 85 -8.43 3.38 -2.80
C ILE A 85 -7.28 3.00 -3.73
N GLY A 86 -6.03 3.33 -3.37
CA GLY A 86 -4.84 2.98 -4.15
C GLY A 86 -4.70 1.48 -4.38
N SER A 87 -4.84 0.66 -3.33
CA SER A 87 -4.80 -0.79 -3.45
C SER A 87 -5.94 -1.35 -4.32
N THR A 88 -7.14 -0.76 -4.23
CA THR A 88 -8.29 -1.15 -5.06
C THR A 88 -8.06 -0.82 -6.53
N LEU A 89 -7.50 0.35 -6.84
CA LEU A 89 -7.16 0.74 -8.21
C LEU A 89 -6.12 -0.20 -8.83
N ILE A 90 -5.08 -0.57 -8.07
CA ILE A 90 -4.07 -1.53 -8.51
C ILE A 90 -4.72 -2.90 -8.77
N ALA A 91 -5.57 -3.37 -7.85
CA ALA A 91 -6.27 -4.64 -8.02
C ALA A 91 -7.16 -4.66 -9.27
N MET A 92 -7.91 -3.59 -9.52
CA MET A 92 -8.75 -3.45 -10.71
C MET A 92 -7.91 -3.38 -12.00
N GLY A 93 -6.78 -2.68 -11.99
CA GLY A 93 -5.85 -2.61 -13.12
C GLY A 93 -5.15 -3.94 -13.44
N ALA A 94 -5.05 -4.84 -12.46
CA ALA A 94 -4.47 -6.16 -12.64
C ALA A 94 -5.44 -7.18 -13.27
N ILE A 95 -6.73 -6.86 -13.40
CA ILE A 95 -7.72 -7.74 -14.00
C ILE A 95 -7.42 -7.86 -15.51
N PRO A 96 -7.08 -9.06 -16.02
CA PRO A 96 -6.87 -9.24 -17.45
C PRO A 96 -8.19 -8.96 -18.20
N PRO A 97 -8.13 -8.36 -19.40
CA PRO A 97 -9.33 -8.23 -20.23
C PRO A 97 -9.94 -9.61 -20.44
N LEU A 98 -11.25 -9.70 -20.25
CA LEU A 98 -12.03 -10.91 -20.45
C LEU A 98 -11.70 -11.45 -21.85
N ASN A 99 -11.10 -12.65 -21.95
CA ASN A 99 -10.83 -13.35 -23.21
C ASN A 99 -12.17 -13.72 -23.88
N LEU A 100 -12.90 -12.73 -24.38
CA LEU A 100 -14.04 -12.94 -25.23
C LEU A 100 -13.47 -13.42 -26.57
N PRO A 101 -13.91 -14.58 -27.10
CA PRO A 101 -13.51 -14.98 -28.44
C PRO A 101 -13.86 -13.85 -29.39
N ALA A 102 -12.84 -13.30 -30.05
CA ALA A 102 -13.03 -12.35 -31.15
C ALA A 102 -13.81 -13.09 -32.24
N THR A 103 -15.08 -12.74 -32.41
CA THR A 103 -15.85 -13.09 -33.61
C THR A 103 -15.25 -12.39 -34.82
#